data_AF-A0A433QET5-F1
#
_entry.id   AF-A0A433QET5-F1
#
_cell.length_a   1.000
_cell.length_b   1.000
_cell.length_c   1.000
_cell.angle_alpha   90.00
_cell.angle_beta   90.00
_cell.angle_gamma   90.00
#
_symmetry.space_group_name_H-M   'P 1'
#
loop_
_entity.id
_entity.type
_entity.pdbx_description
1 polymer ?
#
loop_
_entity_poly.entity_id
_entity_poly.type
_entity_poly.pdbx_seq_one_letter_code
_entity_poly.pdbx_strand_id
1 'polypeptide(L)'
;MREKSHHALLNNFCAFFAPSFSSVRTGMLGLGPAISEEPDELDHVPTPREPPPSWAELDVETDLDVLQDVCYADIQGMLNCWNMVTGPSHTTSTSDTEVDDHFQIIPLLDATTKVINSVKNYIYNRHDLDDAAVLKIRQATLALLDGMKRLENRARVEEDEETKSEDGYIYTASDYTMLETERGVINDYLEVVDKYAFNPPHHIGAQTMKVLAKDSEEVEVSAESQKPKLPDWLDPTTFVGDDIGRYHAMLDANRQPDTSAWPNGLNNSSQLDTLPNPNEDKRAFLEALSDGQVLCNAYNNIVKRSKRPFGLINKIHLDTARTYRATENLKFFAAACKFRFDINLDPFNATEIVRRTETGKTQLENTIKTFCEGVISELREAAATTSHRRQSLLGKIPTVVIS
;
A
#
# COMPACT_ATOMS: atom_id res chain seq x y z
N MET A 1 -9.38 -28.32 -24.85
CA MET A 1 -10.20 -28.22 -23.60
C MET A 1 -9.86 -26.97 -22.77
N ARG A 2 -9.34 -25.90 -23.39
CA ARG A 2 -8.83 -24.69 -22.70
C ARG A 2 -9.27 -23.36 -23.35
N GLU A 3 -10.38 -23.34 -24.09
CA GLU A 3 -10.82 -22.14 -24.85
C GLU A 3 -12.18 -21.57 -24.45
N LYS A 4 -12.78 -22.02 -23.33
CA LYS A 4 -14.06 -21.46 -22.85
C LYS A 4 -13.93 -20.24 -21.92
N SER A 5 -12.71 -19.75 -21.63
CA SER A 5 -12.50 -18.66 -20.66
C SER A 5 -12.53 -17.24 -21.24
N HIS A 6 -12.44 -17.05 -22.55
CA HIS A 6 -12.32 -15.70 -23.13
C HIS A 6 -13.66 -14.94 -23.19
N HIS A 7 -14.80 -15.63 -23.17
CA HIS A 7 -16.11 -15.00 -23.34
C HIS A 7 -16.74 -14.43 -22.05
N ALA A 8 -16.15 -14.70 -20.87
CA ALA A 8 -16.72 -14.35 -19.58
C ALA A 8 -16.21 -13.02 -18.99
N LEU A 9 -15.13 -12.44 -19.52
CA LEU A 9 -14.44 -11.32 -18.87
C LEU A 9 -15.06 -9.95 -19.19
N LEU A 10 -15.75 -9.78 -20.31
CA LEU A 10 -16.35 -8.48 -20.69
C LEU A 10 -17.81 -8.30 -20.24
N ASN A 11 -18.56 -9.39 -20.00
CA ASN A 11 -20.00 -9.31 -19.70
C ASN A 11 -20.37 -9.26 -18.19
N ASN A 12 -19.42 -9.50 -17.27
CA ASN A 12 -19.73 -9.55 -15.82
C ASN A 12 -19.49 -8.25 -15.04
N PHE A 13 -19.20 -7.12 -15.70
CA PHE A 13 -18.75 -5.92 -15.00
C PHE A 13 -19.85 -4.97 -14.48
N CYS A 14 -21.12 -5.13 -14.90
CA CYS A 14 -22.22 -4.29 -14.39
C CYS A 14 -22.64 -4.60 -12.94
N ALA A 15 -22.24 -5.73 -12.36
CA ALA A 15 -22.63 -6.13 -11.00
C ALA A 15 -21.61 -5.72 -9.90
N PHE A 16 -20.48 -5.11 -10.26
CA PHE A 16 -19.28 -5.09 -9.38
C PHE A 16 -19.10 -3.85 -8.49
N PHE A 17 -19.94 -2.81 -8.60
CA PHE A 17 -19.83 -1.60 -7.78
C PHE A 17 -21.20 -1.02 -7.38
N ALA A 18 -22.06 -1.85 -6.77
CA ALA A 18 -23.18 -1.34 -5.99
C ALA A 18 -22.68 -0.89 -4.60
N PRO A 19 -23.13 0.26 -4.05
CA PRO A 19 -22.75 0.68 -2.71
C PRO A 19 -23.34 -0.30 -1.68
N SER A 20 -22.49 -0.82 -0.79
CA SER A 20 -22.96 -1.53 0.40
C SER A 20 -23.54 -0.52 1.37
N PHE A 21 -24.86 -0.29 1.29
CA PHE A 21 -25.60 0.29 2.40
C PHE A 21 -25.62 -0.72 3.54
N SER A 22 -24.81 -0.47 4.58
CA SER A 22 -24.96 -1.19 5.84
C SER A 22 -26.34 -0.85 6.42
N SER A 23 -27.26 -1.80 6.38
CA SER A 23 -28.56 -1.69 7.04
C SER A 23 -28.34 -1.65 8.55
N VAL A 24 -28.51 -0.46 9.13
CA VAL A 24 -28.68 -0.28 10.57
C VAL A 24 -30.02 -0.92 10.94
N ARG A 25 -29.99 -2.10 11.58
CA ARG A 25 -31.17 -2.64 12.26
C ARG A 25 -31.30 -1.95 13.61
N THR A 26 -32.12 -0.91 13.62
CA THR A 26 -32.73 -0.30 14.80
C THR A 26 -33.51 -1.38 15.57
N GLY A 27 -33.20 -1.53 16.86
CA GLY A 27 -33.97 -2.37 17.76
C GLY A 27 -35.34 -1.76 18.07
N MET A 28 -36.36 -2.60 18.21
CA MET A 28 -37.56 -2.26 18.98
C MET A 28 -38.20 -3.53 19.57
N LEU A 29 -38.66 -3.37 20.81
CA LEU A 29 -39.12 -4.37 21.78
C LEU A 29 -40.41 -5.10 21.38
N GLY A 30 -40.55 -6.37 21.78
CA GLY A 30 -41.80 -7.13 21.68
C GLY A 30 -41.78 -8.41 22.55
N LEU A 31 -42.64 -8.40 23.57
CA LEU A 31 -42.94 -9.40 24.61
C LEU A 31 -43.12 -10.87 24.11
N GLY A 32 -42.74 -11.85 24.97
CA GLY A 32 -42.87 -13.32 24.74
C GLY A 32 -44.31 -13.87 24.68
N PRO A 33 -44.57 -15.21 24.69
CA PRO A 33 -44.05 -16.15 25.70
C PRO A 33 -43.71 -17.62 25.27
N ALA A 34 -42.81 -18.21 26.07
CA ALA A 34 -42.74 -19.55 26.69
C ALA A 34 -43.13 -20.90 26.00
N ILE A 35 -42.29 -21.90 26.35
CA ILE A 35 -42.47 -23.38 26.41
C ILE A 35 -42.03 -24.17 25.17
N SER A 36 -40.90 -24.89 25.26
CA SER A 36 -40.91 -26.30 25.71
C SER A 36 -39.50 -26.83 25.92
N GLU A 37 -39.28 -27.50 27.05
CA GLU A 37 -38.08 -28.25 27.41
C GLU A 37 -37.92 -29.48 26.50
N GLU A 38 -36.71 -29.73 26.02
CA GLU A 38 -36.18 -31.09 25.83
C GLU A 38 -34.82 -31.18 26.56
N PRO A 39 -34.53 -32.29 27.28
CA PRO A 39 -33.33 -32.41 28.09
C PRO A 39 -32.18 -33.14 27.37
N ASP A 40 -30.97 -32.74 27.77
CA ASP A 40 -29.70 -33.49 27.77
C ASP A 40 -29.03 -33.90 26.44
N GLU A 41 -28.11 -33.04 25.97
CA GLU A 41 -26.82 -33.49 25.42
C GLU A 41 -25.65 -32.84 26.17
N LEU A 42 -24.82 -33.71 26.74
CA LEU A 42 -23.62 -33.44 27.52
C LEU A 42 -22.50 -32.78 26.70
N ASP A 43 -21.77 -31.87 27.37
CA ASP A 43 -20.37 -31.49 27.13
C ASP A 43 -19.96 -31.05 25.71
N HIS A 44 -20.39 -29.86 25.29
CA HIS A 44 -19.60 -29.09 24.32
C HIS A 44 -18.54 -28.25 25.05
N VAL A 45 -17.40 -28.87 25.36
CA VAL A 45 -16.18 -28.13 25.67
C VAL A 45 -15.91 -27.18 24.50
N PRO A 46 -15.69 -25.87 24.73
CA PRO A 46 -15.30 -24.97 23.66
C PRO A 46 -14.04 -25.52 23.03
N THR A 47 -14.10 -25.86 21.74
CA THR A 47 -12.94 -26.24 20.95
C THR A 47 -11.85 -25.19 21.19
N PRO A 48 -10.61 -25.58 21.52
CA PRO A 48 -9.52 -24.63 21.67
C PRO A 48 -9.46 -23.78 20.40
N ARG A 49 -9.73 -22.48 20.54
CA ARG A 49 -9.50 -21.53 19.45
C ARG A 49 -8.03 -21.65 19.08
N GLU A 50 -7.76 -22.01 17.83
CA GLU A 50 -6.40 -21.93 17.29
C GLU A 50 -5.85 -20.55 17.63
N PRO A 51 -4.58 -20.45 18.06
CA PRO A 51 -3.97 -19.14 18.28
C PRO A 51 -4.10 -18.34 16.99
N PRO A 52 -4.35 -17.01 17.07
CA PRO A 52 -4.36 -16.18 15.88
C PRO A 52 -3.06 -16.43 15.10
N PRO A 53 -3.13 -16.49 13.76
CA PRO A 53 -1.98 -16.82 12.93
C PRO A 53 -0.78 -15.96 13.33
N SER A 54 0.38 -16.61 13.53
CA SER A 54 1.60 -15.89 13.83
C SER A 54 1.98 -15.05 12.62
N TRP A 55 2.10 -13.74 12.79
CA TRP A 55 2.57 -12.78 11.77
C TRP A 55 3.94 -13.11 11.14
N ALA A 56 4.62 -14.16 11.61
CA ALA A 56 5.86 -14.67 11.05
C ALA A 56 5.66 -15.32 9.66
N GLU A 57 4.44 -15.73 9.32
CA GLU A 57 4.09 -16.32 8.03
C GLU A 57 3.16 -15.34 7.30
N LEU A 58 3.74 -14.24 6.80
CA LEU A 58 3.04 -13.35 5.87
C LEU A 58 2.80 -14.15 4.59
N ASP A 59 1.56 -14.51 4.33
CA ASP A 59 1.17 -15.33 3.18
C ASP A 59 1.61 -14.63 1.88
N VAL A 60 2.20 -15.41 0.95
CA VAL A 60 2.70 -14.94 -0.35
C VAL A 60 1.61 -14.18 -1.12
N GLU A 61 0.34 -14.52 -0.88
CA GLU A 61 -0.82 -13.93 -1.54
C GLU A 61 -1.23 -12.56 -0.99
N THR A 62 -0.76 -12.18 0.21
CA THR A 62 -1.18 -10.93 0.89
C THR A 62 -0.04 -9.99 1.28
N ASP A 63 1.21 -10.46 1.20
CA ASP A 63 2.40 -9.64 1.42
C ASP A 63 2.51 -8.54 0.36
N LEU A 64 2.36 -7.28 0.78
CA LEU A 64 2.42 -6.12 -0.11
C LEU A 64 3.76 -5.98 -0.84
N ASP A 65 4.89 -6.39 -0.27
CA ASP A 65 6.18 -6.39 -0.96
C ASP A 65 6.15 -7.39 -2.13
N VAL A 66 5.60 -8.59 -1.90
CA VAL A 66 5.48 -9.64 -2.94
C VAL A 66 4.52 -9.18 -4.02
N LEU A 67 3.36 -8.67 -3.64
CA LEU A 67 2.36 -8.18 -4.59
C LEU A 67 2.92 -7.03 -5.44
N GLN A 68 3.72 -6.14 -4.85
CA GLN A 68 4.39 -5.07 -5.58
C GLN A 68 5.44 -5.62 -6.55
N ASP A 69 6.22 -6.63 -6.15
CA ASP A 69 7.20 -7.30 -7.02
C ASP A 69 6.50 -8.02 -8.20
N VAL A 70 5.35 -8.65 -7.97
CA VAL A 70 4.51 -9.24 -9.03
C VAL A 70 4.02 -8.16 -10.00
N CYS A 71 3.54 -7.01 -9.49
CA CYS A 71 3.17 -5.89 -10.35
C CYS A 71 4.33 -5.44 -11.23
N TYR A 72 5.53 -5.28 -10.67
CA TYR A 72 6.70 -4.88 -11.45
C TYR A 72 7.07 -5.93 -12.50
N ALA A 73 7.06 -7.22 -12.16
CA ALA A 73 7.35 -8.29 -13.10
C ALA A 73 6.34 -8.33 -14.26
N ASP A 74 5.04 -8.18 -13.96
CA ASP A 74 3.99 -8.15 -14.97
C ASP A 74 4.04 -6.89 -15.83
N ILE A 75 4.35 -5.72 -15.24
CA ILE A 75 4.58 -4.48 -15.99
C ILE A 75 5.76 -4.68 -16.94
N GLN A 76 6.91 -5.15 -16.47
CA GLN A 76 8.07 -5.40 -17.34
C GLN A 76 7.77 -6.42 -18.44
N GLY A 77 7.03 -7.49 -18.11
CA GLY A 77 6.57 -8.47 -19.09
C GLY A 77 5.67 -7.86 -20.17
N MET A 78 4.75 -6.98 -19.78
CA MET A 78 3.92 -6.20 -20.70
C MET A 78 4.80 -5.28 -21.56
N LEU A 79 5.66 -4.45 -20.97
CA LEU A 79 6.52 -3.54 -21.74
C LEU A 79 7.39 -4.29 -22.77
N ASN A 80 7.95 -5.44 -22.39
CA ASN A 80 8.68 -6.32 -23.30
C ASN A 80 7.80 -6.83 -24.45
N CYS A 81 6.61 -7.32 -24.15
CA CYS A 81 5.67 -7.82 -25.15
C CYS A 81 5.28 -6.72 -26.15
N TRP A 82 5.03 -5.49 -25.66
CA TRP A 82 4.68 -4.34 -26.50
C TRP A 82 5.87 -3.77 -27.28
N ASN A 83 7.10 -3.93 -26.79
CA ASN A 83 8.33 -3.52 -27.49
C ASN A 83 8.79 -4.48 -28.58
N MET A 84 8.52 -5.77 -28.44
CA MET A 84 8.77 -6.74 -29.52
C MET A 84 7.92 -6.44 -30.78
N VAL A 85 6.99 -5.49 -30.69
CA VAL A 85 6.13 -5.01 -31.78
C VAL A 85 6.64 -3.67 -32.35
N THR A 86 7.96 -3.41 -32.30
CA THR A 86 8.58 -2.17 -32.83
C THR A 86 9.34 -2.40 -34.14
N GLY A 87 8.69 -2.14 -35.28
CA GLY A 87 9.32 -1.85 -36.57
C GLY A 87 10.03 -3.01 -37.31
N PRO A 88 10.30 -2.85 -38.63
CA PRO A 88 10.82 -3.94 -39.46
C PRO A 88 12.25 -4.28 -39.06
N SER A 89 12.53 -5.57 -38.88
CA SER A 89 13.89 -6.06 -38.67
C SER A 89 14.81 -5.51 -39.77
N HIS A 90 15.88 -4.82 -39.40
CA HIS A 90 16.95 -4.49 -40.34
C HIS A 90 17.45 -5.80 -40.97
N THR A 91 17.14 -5.95 -42.25
CA THR A 91 17.52 -7.07 -43.09
C THR A 91 19.01 -7.37 -42.96
N THR A 92 19.34 -8.61 -42.59
CA THR A 92 20.54 -9.25 -43.15
C THR A 92 20.05 -10.44 -43.97
N SER A 93 20.13 -10.27 -45.28
CA SER A 93 19.65 -11.20 -46.30
C SER A 93 20.23 -12.60 -46.13
N THR A 94 19.42 -13.64 -46.35
CA THR A 94 19.45 -14.53 -47.54
C THR A 94 18.68 -15.82 -47.25
N SER A 95 17.42 -15.88 -47.67
CA SER A 95 16.75 -17.09 -48.17
C SER A 95 15.29 -16.77 -48.52
N ASP A 96 14.85 -17.20 -49.71
CA ASP A 96 13.49 -17.12 -50.22
C ASP A 96 12.50 -17.92 -49.36
N THR A 97 12.09 -17.32 -48.25
CA THR A 97 10.87 -17.67 -47.51
C THR A 97 10.26 -16.37 -47.08
N GLU A 98 9.08 -16.06 -47.62
CA GLU A 98 8.20 -14.99 -47.15
C GLU A 98 7.95 -15.23 -45.65
N VAL A 99 8.73 -14.54 -44.81
CA VAL A 99 8.51 -14.58 -43.37
C VAL A 99 7.39 -13.59 -43.12
N ASP A 100 6.23 -14.14 -42.77
CA ASP A 100 5.00 -13.44 -42.43
C ASP A 100 5.29 -12.49 -41.26
N ASP A 101 5.64 -11.23 -41.57
CA ASP A 101 6.02 -10.20 -40.59
C ASP A 101 4.71 -9.64 -40.00
N HIS A 102 4.07 -10.46 -39.18
CA HIS A 102 2.72 -10.28 -38.69
C HIS A 102 2.70 -10.56 -37.18
N PHE A 103 2.33 -9.56 -36.36
CA PHE A 103 2.25 -9.76 -34.91
C PHE A 103 0.85 -10.20 -34.47
N GLN A 104 0.81 -11.00 -33.41
CA GLN A 104 -0.42 -11.46 -32.79
C GLN A 104 -0.86 -10.46 -31.72
N ILE A 105 -2.13 -10.04 -31.76
CA ILE A 105 -2.71 -9.09 -30.79
C ILE A 105 -3.06 -9.73 -29.44
N ILE A 106 -3.35 -11.04 -29.42
CA ILE A 106 -3.74 -11.74 -28.19
C ILE A 106 -2.68 -11.66 -27.08
N PRO A 107 -1.38 -11.89 -27.33
CA PRO A 107 -0.34 -11.71 -26.31
C PRO A 107 -0.29 -10.30 -25.72
N LEU A 108 -0.57 -9.26 -26.52
CA LEU A 108 -0.60 -7.87 -26.04
C LEU A 108 -1.77 -7.62 -25.09
N LEU A 109 -2.95 -8.13 -25.45
CA LEU A 109 -4.15 -8.03 -24.61
C LEU A 109 -4.00 -8.82 -23.30
N ASP A 110 -3.44 -10.03 -23.37
CA ASP A 110 -3.21 -10.87 -22.19
C ASP A 110 -2.20 -10.24 -21.25
N ALA A 111 -1.06 -9.76 -21.77
CA ALA A 111 -0.05 -9.08 -20.95
C ALA A 111 -0.62 -7.82 -20.28
N THR A 112 -1.42 -7.03 -20.98
CA THR A 112 -2.07 -5.83 -20.43
C THR A 112 -3.12 -6.18 -19.36
N THR A 113 -3.92 -7.21 -19.59
CA THR A 113 -4.92 -7.71 -18.64
C THR A 113 -4.27 -8.25 -17.38
N LYS A 114 -3.13 -8.93 -17.53
CA LYS A 114 -2.33 -9.43 -16.41
C LYS A 114 -1.83 -8.30 -15.51
N VAL A 115 -1.32 -7.21 -16.10
CA VAL A 115 -0.93 -6.00 -15.35
C VAL A 115 -2.11 -5.42 -14.59
N ILE A 116 -3.27 -5.27 -15.23
CA ILE A 116 -4.47 -4.73 -14.55
C ILE A 116 -4.84 -5.59 -13.32
N ASN A 117 -4.79 -6.91 -13.45
CA ASN A 117 -5.11 -7.83 -12.36
C ASN A 117 -4.10 -7.78 -11.22
N SER A 118 -2.80 -7.75 -11.53
CA SER A 118 -1.74 -7.65 -10.51
C SER A 118 -1.86 -6.34 -9.72
N VAL A 119 -2.02 -5.21 -10.41
CA VAL A 119 -2.20 -3.89 -9.80
C VAL A 119 -3.48 -3.82 -8.96
N LYS A 120 -4.57 -4.41 -9.46
CA LYS A 120 -5.83 -4.52 -8.69
C LYS A 120 -5.65 -5.31 -7.40
N ASN A 121 -4.96 -6.44 -7.46
CA ASN A 121 -4.70 -7.27 -6.28
C ASN A 121 -3.87 -6.50 -5.25
N TYR A 122 -2.82 -5.81 -5.70
CA TYR A 122 -1.98 -4.97 -4.85
C TYR A 122 -2.78 -3.86 -4.16
N ILE A 123 -3.62 -3.12 -4.89
CA ILE A 123 -4.45 -2.03 -4.35
C ILE A 123 -5.48 -2.56 -3.35
N TYR A 124 -6.08 -3.71 -3.63
CA TYR A 124 -7.08 -4.31 -2.75
C TYR A 124 -6.51 -4.64 -1.36
N ASN A 125 -5.26 -5.11 -1.31
CA ASN A 125 -4.56 -5.43 -0.06
C ASN A 125 -3.91 -4.21 0.60
N ARG A 126 -3.91 -3.04 -0.04
CA ARG A 126 -3.25 -1.84 0.45
C ARG A 126 -4.25 -0.92 1.17
N HIS A 127 -4.23 -0.98 2.50
CA HIS A 127 -5.22 -0.31 3.37
C HIS A 127 -4.97 1.18 3.65
N ASP A 128 -3.82 1.73 3.23
CA ASP A 128 -3.42 3.12 3.48
C ASP A 128 -3.74 4.09 2.33
N LEU A 129 -4.30 3.61 1.22
CA LEU A 129 -4.71 4.47 0.10
C LEU A 129 -5.94 5.30 0.44
N ASP A 130 -5.90 6.56 0.03
CA ASP A 130 -7.06 7.46 0.07
C ASP A 130 -8.08 7.14 -1.04
N ASP A 131 -9.36 7.38 -0.78
CA ASP A 131 -10.46 7.14 -1.72
C ASP A 131 -10.26 7.92 -3.03
N ALA A 132 -9.66 9.12 -2.97
CA ALA A 132 -9.34 9.91 -4.14
C ALA A 132 -8.26 9.24 -5.02
N ALA A 133 -7.28 8.57 -4.41
CA ALA A 133 -6.24 7.83 -5.12
C ALA A 133 -6.82 6.59 -5.80
N VAL A 134 -7.66 5.82 -5.09
CA VAL A 134 -8.37 4.67 -5.65
C VAL A 134 -9.24 5.07 -6.84
N LEU A 135 -9.94 6.21 -6.75
CA LEU A 135 -10.76 6.74 -7.83
C LEU A 135 -9.92 7.08 -9.08
N LYS A 136 -8.75 7.71 -8.90
CA LYS A 136 -7.84 8.05 -10.01
C LYS A 136 -7.34 6.81 -10.74
N ILE A 137 -6.94 5.79 -9.98
CA ILE A 137 -6.48 4.53 -10.57
C ILE A 137 -7.62 3.86 -11.33
N ARG A 138 -8.84 3.83 -10.77
CA ARG A 138 -10.02 3.29 -11.46
C ARG A 138 -10.30 4.00 -12.79
N GLN A 139 -10.21 5.33 -12.82
CA GLN A 139 -10.40 6.11 -14.05
C GLN A 139 -9.37 5.73 -15.12
N ALA A 140 -8.10 5.59 -14.74
CA ALA A 140 -7.04 5.17 -15.66
C ALA A 140 -7.24 3.73 -16.15
N THR A 141 -7.63 2.80 -15.29
CA THR A 141 -7.95 1.41 -15.70
C THR A 141 -9.06 1.36 -16.74
N LEU A 142 -10.11 2.18 -16.57
CA LEU A 142 -11.21 2.24 -17.54
C LEU A 142 -10.76 2.81 -18.89
N ALA A 143 -9.91 3.84 -18.89
CA ALA A 143 -9.33 4.38 -20.12
C ALA A 143 -8.46 3.34 -20.84
N LEU A 144 -7.65 2.58 -20.09
CA LEU A 144 -6.83 1.49 -20.63
C LEU A 144 -7.69 0.39 -21.27
N LEU A 145 -8.74 -0.05 -20.58
CA LEU A 145 -9.65 -1.05 -21.11
C LEU A 145 -10.38 -0.56 -22.37
N ASP A 146 -10.77 0.72 -22.44
CA ASP A 146 -11.37 1.29 -23.66
C ASP A 146 -10.37 1.30 -24.82
N GLY A 147 -9.10 1.65 -24.56
CA GLY A 147 -8.02 1.56 -25.54
C GLY A 147 -7.81 0.13 -26.06
N MET A 148 -7.71 -0.85 -25.17
CA MET A 148 -7.55 -2.26 -25.53
C MET A 148 -8.75 -2.82 -26.30
N LYS A 149 -9.97 -2.41 -25.93
CA LYS A 149 -11.20 -2.79 -26.65
C LYS A 149 -11.22 -2.22 -28.07
N ARG A 150 -10.77 -0.98 -28.27
CA ARG A 150 -10.65 -0.39 -29.61
C ARG A 150 -9.62 -1.14 -30.44
N LEU A 151 -8.48 -1.51 -29.87
CA LEU A 151 -7.49 -2.35 -30.54
C LEU A 151 -8.08 -3.71 -30.96
N GLU A 152 -8.73 -4.42 -30.03
CA GLU A 152 -9.37 -5.71 -30.30
C GLU A 152 -10.41 -5.61 -31.44
N ASN A 153 -11.27 -4.59 -31.39
CA ASN A 153 -12.28 -4.37 -32.42
C ASN A 153 -11.68 -4.05 -33.80
N ARG A 154 -10.58 -3.29 -33.87
CA ARG A 154 -9.89 -3.00 -35.13
C ARG A 154 -9.25 -4.26 -35.73
N ALA A 155 -8.79 -5.16 -34.88
CA ALA A 155 -8.08 -6.36 -35.29
C ALA A 155 -8.99 -7.52 -35.67
N ARG A 156 -10.24 -7.51 -35.20
CA ARG A 156 -11.19 -8.59 -35.44
C ARG A 156 -11.62 -8.62 -36.91
N VAL A 157 -11.53 -9.80 -37.53
CA VAL A 157 -12.08 -10.06 -38.87
C VAL A 157 -13.61 -10.09 -38.77
N GLU A 158 -14.31 -9.39 -39.68
CA GLU A 158 -15.76 -9.56 -39.83
C GLU A 158 -16.04 -10.96 -40.41
N GLU A 159 -16.73 -11.81 -39.64
CA GLU A 159 -17.17 -13.12 -40.12
C GLU A 159 -18.47 -12.97 -40.91
N ASP A 160 -18.51 -13.48 -42.14
CA ASP A 160 -19.77 -13.78 -42.81
C ASP A 160 -20.46 -14.95 -42.09
N GLU A 161 -21.81 -14.97 -42.07
CA GLU A 161 -22.64 -16.01 -41.40
C GLU A 161 -22.27 -17.46 -41.79
N GLU A 162 -21.53 -17.65 -42.89
CA GLU A 162 -21.07 -18.93 -43.43
C GLU A 162 -19.67 -19.36 -42.94
N THR A 163 -18.92 -18.48 -42.24
CA THR A 163 -17.52 -18.67 -41.80
C THR A 163 -17.30 -18.60 -40.29
N LYS A 164 -18.39 -18.48 -39.49
CA LYS A 164 -18.34 -18.54 -38.02
C LYS A 164 -17.62 -19.80 -37.56
N SER A 165 -16.40 -19.64 -37.06
CA SER A 165 -15.66 -20.76 -36.49
C SER A 165 -16.33 -21.17 -35.16
N GLU A 166 -16.46 -22.47 -34.88
CA GLU A 166 -17.01 -22.95 -33.60
C GLU A 166 -16.12 -22.59 -32.39
N ASP A 167 -14.88 -22.13 -32.62
CA ASP A 167 -13.81 -21.96 -31.61
C ASP A 167 -13.43 -20.50 -31.28
N GLY A 168 -14.12 -19.49 -31.81
CA GLY A 168 -13.97 -18.09 -31.35
C GLY A 168 -13.64 -17.07 -32.45
N TYR A 169 -13.10 -15.92 -32.04
CA TYR A 169 -12.82 -14.80 -32.96
C TYR A 169 -11.52 -14.98 -33.73
N ILE A 170 -11.55 -14.65 -35.03
CA ILE A 170 -10.38 -14.60 -35.90
C ILE A 170 -9.82 -13.18 -35.91
N TYR A 171 -8.51 -13.04 -35.66
CA TYR A 171 -7.80 -11.76 -35.64
C TYR A 171 -6.95 -11.60 -36.90
N THR A 172 -7.02 -10.42 -37.51
CA THR A 172 -6.11 -10.02 -38.58
C THR A 172 -4.70 -9.79 -38.03
N ALA A 173 -3.71 -10.20 -38.81
CA ALA A 173 -2.38 -9.69 -38.63
C ALA A 173 -2.39 -8.17 -38.83
N SER A 174 -1.92 -7.42 -37.83
CA SER A 174 -1.95 -5.96 -37.86
C SER A 174 -0.61 -5.40 -38.33
N ASP A 175 -0.65 -4.28 -39.05
CA ASP A 175 0.55 -3.52 -39.42
C ASP A 175 1.17 -2.84 -38.19
N TYR A 176 2.48 -2.99 -38.01
CA TYR A 176 3.26 -2.54 -36.84
C TYR A 176 3.23 -1.03 -36.54
N THR A 177 2.75 -0.20 -37.47
CA THR A 177 2.89 1.27 -37.43
C THR A 177 1.64 2.00 -36.91
N MET A 178 0.77 1.33 -36.13
CA MET A 178 -0.53 1.88 -35.75
C MET A 178 -0.93 1.64 -34.28
N LEU A 179 0.06 1.48 -33.40
CA LEU A 179 -0.13 1.23 -31.96
C LEU A 179 0.25 2.42 -31.06
N GLU A 180 0.60 3.58 -31.64
CA GLU A 180 1.03 4.75 -30.88
C GLU A 180 -0.07 5.25 -29.93
N THR A 181 -1.33 5.12 -30.35
CA THR A 181 -2.50 5.45 -29.52
C THR A 181 -2.59 4.55 -28.29
N GLU A 182 -2.45 3.24 -28.48
CA GLU A 182 -2.51 2.24 -27.42
C GLU A 182 -1.32 2.36 -26.47
N ARG A 183 -0.12 2.58 -27.01
CA ARG A 183 1.09 2.87 -26.21
C ARG A 183 0.92 4.13 -25.36
N GLY A 184 0.30 5.17 -25.91
CA GLY A 184 -0.04 6.38 -25.16
C GLY A 184 -0.94 6.09 -23.96
N VAL A 185 -2.02 5.33 -24.17
CA VAL A 185 -2.96 4.96 -23.10
C VAL A 185 -2.30 4.06 -22.04
N ILE A 186 -1.41 3.15 -22.44
CA ILE A 186 -0.62 2.33 -21.50
C ILE A 186 0.30 3.22 -20.64
N ASN A 187 1.01 4.16 -21.26
CA ASN A 187 1.88 5.08 -20.54
C ASN A 187 1.10 5.96 -19.54
N ASP A 188 -0.04 6.50 -19.95
CA ASP A 188 -0.92 7.28 -19.06
C ASP A 188 -1.40 6.45 -17.86
N TYR A 189 -1.77 5.18 -18.09
CA TYR A 189 -2.14 4.26 -17.02
C TYR A 189 -0.98 4.01 -16.05
N LEU A 190 0.21 3.73 -16.57
CA LEU A 190 1.39 3.46 -15.76
C LEU A 190 1.82 4.68 -14.94
N GLU A 191 1.71 5.90 -15.48
CA GLU A 191 1.97 7.13 -14.74
C GLU A 191 1.00 7.28 -13.55
N VAL A 192 -0.29 6.98 -13.75
CA VAL A 192 -1.29 7.02 -12.68
C VAL A 192 -1.00 5.95 -11.63
N VAL A 193 -0.66 4.72 -12.02
CA VAL A 193 -0.30 3.64 -11.09
C VAL A 193 0.95 3.99 -10.29
N ASP A 194 2.00 4.51 -10.92
CA ASP A 194 3.22 4.94 -10.23
C ASP A 194 2.92 6.02 -9.19
N LYS A 195 2.16 7.04 -9.60
CA LYS A 195 1.85 8.22 -8.79
C LYS A 195 0.90 7.96 -7.63
N TYR A 196 -0.10 7.09 -7.81
CA TYR A 196 -1.18 6.91 -6.83
C TYR A 196 -1.17 5.53 -6.16
N ALA A 197 -0.66 4.49 -6.84
CA ALA A 197 -0.60 3.14 -6.28
C ALA A 197 0.76 2.81 -5.68
N PHE A 198 1.88 3.27 -6.25
CA PHE A 198 3.21 2.95 -5.71
C PHE A 198 3.78 4.06 -4.84
N ASN A 199 3.47 5.33 -5.13
CA ASN A 199 3.93 6.49 -4.37
C ASN A 199 2.76 7.14 -3.59
N PRO A 200 2.88 7.40 -2.27
CA PRO A 200 3.99 7.06 -1.39
C PRO A 200 4.15 5.54 -1.19
N PRO A 201 5.34 5.06 -0.80
CA PRO A 201 5.56 3.65 -0.48
C PRO A 201 4.61 3.16 0.61
N HIS A 202 4.16 1.90 0.49
CA HIS A 202 3.18 1.27 1.38
C HIS A 202 3.70 1.03 2.82
N HIS A 203 5.02 1.04 3.03
CA HIS A 203 5.62 1.12 4.36
C HIS A 203 6.92 1.94 4.32
N ILE A 204 7.37 2.42 5.48
CA ILE A 204 8.63 3.15 5.61
C ILE A 204 9.78 2.26 5.16
N GLY A 205 10.62 2.76 4.26
CA GLY A 205 11.73 2.01 3.68
C GLY A 205 11.35 1.08 2.52
N ALA A 206 10.07 0.97 2.13
CA ALA A 206 9.71 0.26 0.91
C ALA A 206 10.26 1.02 -0.31
N GLN A 207 10.86 0.27 -1.23
CA GLN A 207 11.44 0.82 -2.45
C GLN A 207 10.35 0.86 -3.54
N THR A 208 10.08 2.04 -4.09
CA THR A 208 9.28 2.17 -5.31
C THR A 208 10.23 2.16 -6.51
N MET A 209 9.90 1.38 -7.54
CA MET A 209 10.54 1.54 -8.84
C MET A 209 9.71 2.54 -9.62
N LYS A 210 10.40 3.56 -10.15
CA LYS A 210 9.80 4.49 -11.09
C LYS A 210 9.46 3.69 -12.34
N VAL A 211 8.17 3.58 -12.66
CA VAL A 211 7.77 3.04 -13.96
C VAL A 211 8.17 4.10 -14.99
N LEU A 212 9.29 3.87 -15.69
CA LEU A 212 9.82 4.79 -16.71
C LEU A 212 8.84 4.82 -17.88
N ALA A 213 7.97 5.82 -17.89
CA ALA A 213 7.19 6.20 -19.06
C ALA A 213 7.74 7.54 -19.59
N LYS A 214 8.19 7.49 -20.86
CA LYS A 214 8.60 8.59 -21.74
C LYS A 214 10.07 9.01 -21.72
N ASP A 215 10.63 9.07 -22.94
CA ASP A 215 11.94 9.62 -23.32
C ASP A 215 12.25 10.91 -22.56
N SER A 216 12.96 10.77 -21.45
CA SER A 216 13.80 11.83 -20.90
C SER A 216 15.20 11.49 -21.38
N GLU A 217 15.74 12.35 -22.25
CA GLU A 217 17.06 12.28 -22.87
C GLU A 217 18.10 11.56 -22.00
N GLU A 218 18.79 10.59 -22.62
CA GLU A 218 20.05 9.95 -22.18
C GLU A 218 20.40 10.15 -20.69
N VAL A 219 19.76 9.38 -19.82
CA VAL A 219 20.33 9.11 -18.50
C VAL A 219 21.05 7.77 -18.63
N GLU A 220 22.37 7.81 -18.74
CA GLU A 220 23.24 6.66 -18.55
C GLU A 220 22.68 5.81 -17.40
N VAL A 221 22.52 4.52 -17.66
CA VAL A 221 22.13 3.52 -16.67
C VAL A 221 23.28 3.37 -15.67
N SER A 222 23.50 4.39 -14.82
CA SER A 222 24.30 4.22 -13.63
C SER A 222 23.41 3.49 -12.64
N ALA A 223 23.76 2.25 -12.37
CA ALA A 223 23.19 1.39 -11.35
C ALA A 223 23.40 1.92 -9.91
N GLU A 224 23.58 3.23 -9.72
CA GLU A 224 23.31 3.90 -8.45
C GLU A 224 21.80 3.90 -8.23
N SER A 225 21.34 2.76 -7.71
CA SER A 225 20.08 2.60 -7.01
C SER A 225 19.77 3.89 -6.24
N GLN A 226 18.76 4.65 -6.66
CA GLN A 226 18.27 5.77 -5.86
C GLN A 226 17.89 5.19 -4.51
N LYS A 227 18.73 5.40 -3.48
CA LYS A 227 18.44 4.93 -2.13
C LYS A 227 17.02 5.39 -1.79
N PRO A 228 16.19 4.51 -1.22
CA PRO A 228 14.83 4.88 -0.86
C PRO A 228 14.96 6.13 0.00
N LYS A 229 14.27 7.22 -0.38
CA LYS A 229 14.37 8.50 0.35
C LYS A 229 13.76 8.28 1.73
N LEU A 230 14.59 7.82 2.66
CA LEU A 230 14.20 7.62 4.04
C LEU A 230 13.82 8.99 4.60
N PRO A 231 12.80 9.09 5.46
CA PRO A 231 12.53 10.32 6.18
C PRO A 231 13.78 10.79 6.91
N ASP A 232 13.97 12.10 7.01
CA ASP A 232 15.16 12.71 7.62
C ASP A 232 15.48 12.15 9.01
N TRP A 233 14.45 11.87 9.82
CA TRP A 233 14.58 11.31 11.17
C TRP A 233 15.03 9.84 11.18
N LEU A 234 14.90 9.12 10.08
CA LEU A 234 15.30 7.72 9.94
C LEU A 234 16.70 7.58 9.31
N ASP A 235 17.18 8.58 8.58
CA ASP A 235 18.52 8.61 8.01
C ASP A 235 19.60 8.63 9.13
N PRO A 236 20.58 7.70 9.13
CA PRO A 236 21.68 7.70 10.08
C PRO A 236 22.53 8.99 10.07
N THR A 237 22.56 9.71 8.96
CA THR A 237 23.52 10.80 8.70
C THR A 237 22.99 12.19 9.01
N THR A 238 21.67 12.40 9.02
CA THR A 238 21.07 13.74 9.13
C THR A 238 21.21 14.36 10.52
N PHE A 239 21.13 13.54 11.57
CA PHE A 239 21.10 14.01 12.97
C PHE A 239 22.25 13.43 13.78
N VAL A 240 23.49 13.46 13.27
CA VAL A 240 24.65 12.94 14.00
C VAL A 240 24.96 13.86 15.19
N GLY A 241 24.84 13.33 16.42
CA GLY A 241 25.10 14.08 17.65
C GLY A 241 23.91 14.91 18.17
N ASP A 242 22.75 14.86 17.49
CA ASP A 242 21.50 15.50 17.93
C ASP A 242 20.35 14.48 17.98
N ASP A 243 20.44 13.56 18.94
CA ASP A 243 19.42 12.51 19.12
C ASP A 243 18.05 13.10 19.50
N ILE A 244 18.04 14.17 20.30
CA ILE A 244 16.79 14.81 20.74
C ILE A 244 16.08 15.54 19.58
N GLY A 245 16.83 16.19 18.69
CA GLY A 245 16.29 16.76 17.45
C GLY A 245 15.75 15.69 16.51
N ARG A 246 16.39 14.52 16.44
CA ARG A 246 15.86 13.37 15.69
C ARG A 246 14.52 12.89 16.24
N TYR A 247 14.40 12.77 17.57
CA TYR A 247 13.16 12.35 18.23
C TYR A 247 12.03 13.35 18.00
N HIS A 248 12.34 14.64 18.07
CA HIS A 248 11.38 15.70 17.72
C HIS A 248 10.93 15.58 16.27
N ALA A 249 11.83 15.45 15.30
CA ALA A 249 11.48 15.30 13.89
C ALA A 249 10.62 14.05 13.63
N MET A 250 10.91 12.93 14.31
CA MET A 250 10.11 11.70 14.20
C MET A 250 8.70 11.90 14.76
N LEU A 251 8.57 12.50 15.95
CA LEU A 251 7.27 12.73 16.59
C LEU A 251 6.44 13.77 15.81
N ASP A 252 7.07 14.85 15.36
CA ASP A 252 6.38 15.93 14.66
C ASP A 252 5.82 15.45 13.30
N ALA A 253 6.59 14.65 12.56
CA ALA A 253 6.17 14.04 11.31
C ALA A 253 4.97 13.06 11.45
N ASN A 254 4.73 12.52 12.65
CA ASN A 254 3.71 11.50 12.88
C ASN A 254 2.61 11.94 13.89
N ARG A 255 2.60 13.19 14.35
CA ARG A 255 1.71 13.65 15.43
C ARG A 255 0.22 13.75 15.11
N GLN A 256 -0.13 13.88 13.83
CA GLN A 256 -1.48 14.23 13.41
C GLN A 256 -2.44 13.04 13.66
N PRO A 257 -3.65 13.29 14.20
CA PRO A 257 -4.66 12.24 14.31
C PRO A 257 -5.12 11.84 12.90
N ASP A 258 -5.38 10.55 12.70
CA ASP A 258 -5.98 10.08 11.46
C ASP A 258 -7.45 10.52 11.38
N THR A 259 -7.71 11.55 10.58
CA THR A 259 -9.03 12.14 10.41
C THR A 259 -9.96 11.32 9.51
N SER A 260 -9.45 10.29 8.82
CA SER A 260 -10.25 9.46 7.91
C SER A 260 -11.26 8.56 8.64
N ALA A 261 -11.05 8.27 9.92
CA ALA A 261 -11.84 7.32 10.69
C ALA A 261 -13.01 7.92 11.49
N TRP A 262 -13.29 9.23 11.40
CA TRP A 262 -14.26 9.91 12.26
C TRP A 262 -15.50 10.41 11.50
N PRO A 263 -16.74 9.98 11.84
CA PRO A 263 -17.95 10.22 11.04
C PRO A 263 -18.42 11.68 10.94
N ASN A 264 -17.89 12.57 11.77
CA ASN A 264 -18.29 13.97 11.80
C ASN A 264 -17.05 14.81 11.58
N GLY A 265 -16.90 15.34 10.37
CA GLY A 265 -15.87 16.29 9.96
C GLY A 265 -15.99 17.65 10.67
N LEU A 266 -16.10 17.65 12.00
CA LEU A 266 -15.81 18.83 12.81
C LEU A 266 -14.29 19.01 12.79
N ASN A 267 -13.85 19.73 11.77
CA ASN A 267 -12.53 20.28 11.61
C ASN A 267 -12.26 21.34 12.70
N ASN A 268 -12.18 20.91 13.96
CA ASN A 268 -11.41 21.68 14.95
C ASN A 268 -9.91 21.46 14.74
N SER A 269 -9.47 21.26 13.49
CA SER A 269 -8.08 21.35 13.04
C SER A 269 -7.65 22.81 12.89
N SER A 270 -8.20 23.70 13.70
CA SER A 270 -7.58 24.99 13.99
C SER A 270 -6.27 24.69 14.70
N GLN A 271 -5.20 24.59 13.90
CA GLN A 271 -3.85 24.95 14.31
C GLN A 271 -3.34 24.18 15.53
N LEU A 272 -2.97 22.91 15.33
CA LEU A 272 -2.04 22.30 16.30
C LEU A 272 -0.69 22.96 16.07
N ASP A 273 -0.33 23.86 16.99
CA ASP A 273 0.97 24.54 17.01
C ASP A 273 2.10 23.55 16.74
N THR A 274 3.12 23.98 16.01
CA THR A 274 4.33 23.20 15.76
C THR A 274 4.86 22.64 17.08
N LEU A 275 5.29 21.37 17.10
CA LEU A 275 5.73 20.74 18.33
C LEU A 275 6.94 21.55 18.82
N PRO A 276 6.98 22.05 20.08
CA PRO A 276 8.05 22.93 20.51
C PRO A 276 9.41 22.28 20.30
N ASN A 277 10.37 23.03 19.78
CA ASN A 277 11.70 22.50 19.49
C ASN A 277 12.43 22.22 20.82
N PRO A 278 12.85 20.97 21.11
CA PRO A 278 13.50 20.63 22.37
C PRO A 278 14.85 21.33 22.57
N ASN A 279 15.53 21.73 21.48
CA ASN A 279 16.79 22.46 21.54
C ASN A 279 16.60 23.94 21.94
N GLU A 280 15.40 24.49 21.75
CA GLU A 280 15.04 25.85 22.14
C GLU A 280 14.36 25.86 23.53
N ASP A 281 13.32 25.05 23.69
CA ASP A 281 12.58 24.92 24.95
C ASP A 281 12.19 23.46 25.22
N LYS A 282 13.10 22.76 25.91
CA LYS A 282 12.88 21.40 26.38
C LYS A 282 11.66 21.27 27.29
N ARG A 283 11.32 22.29 28.07
CA ARG A 283 10.19 22.24 29.01
C ARG A 283 8.87 22.28 28.26
N ALA A 284 8.72 23.20 27.30
CA ALA A 284 7.55 23.27 26.45
C ALA A 284 7.36 21.99 25.62
N PHE A 285 8.45 21.41 25.11
CA PHE A 285 8.42 20.14 24.39
C PHE A 285 7.87 18.99 25.25
N LEU A 286 8.42 18.80 26.45
CA LEU A 286 7.96 17.75 27.36
C LEU A 286 6.52 17.99 27.86
N GLU A 287 6.15 19.26 28.04
CA GLU A 287 4.79 19.64 28.40
C GLU A 287 3.78 19.23 27.31
N ALA A 288 4.11 19.46 26.04
CA ALA A 288 3.28 19.09 24.90
C ALA A 288 3.09 17.57 24.76
N LEU A 289 4.00 16.76 25.31
CA LEU A 289 3.93 15.30 25.27
C LEU A 289 3.33 14.67 26.53
N SER A 290 3.22 15.45 27.62
CA SER A 290 2.80 14.96 28.94
C SER A 290 1.37 14.43 29.01
N ASP A 291 0.52 14.77 28.03
CA ASP A 291 -0.88 14.33 27.99
C ASP A 291 -1.12 13.04 27.18
N GLY A 292 -0.05 12.55 26.52
CA GLY A 292 -0.03 11.31 25.77
C GLY A 292 -0.70 11.33 24.39
N GLN A 293 -1.38 12.41 23.97
CA GLN A 293 -2.09 12.40 22.68
C GLN A 293 -1.12 12.29 21.50
N VAL A 294 -0.10 13.15 21.50
CA VAL A 294 0.93 13.17 20.44
C VAL A 294 1.64 11.83 20.35
N LEU A 295 1.97 11.21 21.49
CA LEU A 295 2.63 9.91 21.54
C LEU A 295 1.75 8.79 20.96
N CYS A 296 0.47 8.74 21.33
CA CYS A 296 -0.48 7.76 20.79
C CYS A 296 -0.68 7.91 19.27
N ASN A 297 -0.81 9.15 18.78
CA ASN A 297 -0.97 9.42 17.35
C ASN A 297 0.30 9.06 16.58
N ALA A 298 1.47 9.48 17.07
CA ALA A 298 2.76 9.15 16.48
C ALA A 298 2.96 7.64 16.40
N TYR A 299 2.69 6.92 17.49
CA TYR A 299 2.72 5.46 17.51
C TYR A 299 1.82 4.86 16.43
N ASN A 300 0.54 5.25 16.36
CA ASN A 300 -0.40 4.68 15.41
C ASN A 300 0.02 4.93 13.96
N ASN A 301 0.47 6.14 13.62
CA ASN A 301 0.90 6.49 12.28
C ASN A 301 2.18 5.75 11.86
N ILE A 302 3.11 5.56 12.79
CA ILE A 302 4.31 4.75 12.57
C ILE A 302 3.93 3.28 12.34
N VAL A 303 3.06 2.72 13.19
CA VAL A 303 2.63 1.32 13.08
C VAL A 303 1.89 1.06 11.77
N LYS A 304 1.00 1.97 11.32
CA LYS A 304 0.32 1.85 10.02
C LYS A 304 1.28 1.75 8.85
N ARG A 305 2.41 2.45 8.93
CA ARG A 305 3.45 2.47 7.90
C ARG A 305 4.59 1.50 8.20
N SER A 306 4.45 0.63 9.18
CA SER A 306 5.39 -0.45 9.46
C SER A 306 5.02 -1.68 8.64
N LYS A 307 6.01 -2.53 8.34
CA LYS A 307 5.79 -3.83 7.71
C LYS A 307 4.85 -4.75 8.52
N ARG A 308 4.72 -4.51 9.82
CA ARG A 308 3.80 -5.26 10.70
C ARG A 308 2.79 -4.29 11.35
N PRO A 309 1.68 -3.96 10.68
CA PRO A 309 0.73 -2.94 11.13
C PRO A 309 -0.30 -3.52 12.13
N PHE A 310 0.18 -4.01 13.28
CA PHE A 310 -0.69 -4.52 14.35
C PHE A 310 -0.46 -3.79 15.68
N GLY A 311 -1.40 -3.95 16.62
CA GLY A 311 -1.28 -3.33 17.94
C GLY A 311 -1.60 -1.84 17.97
N LEU A 312 -2.45 -1.36 17.05
CA LEU A 312 -2.93 0.02 17.04
C LEU A 312 -3.73 0.36 18.32
N ILE A 313 -3.58 1.61 18.77
CA ILE A 313 -4.32 2.18 19.89
C ILE A 313 -5.68 2.64 19.37
N ASN A 314 -6.73 1.87 19.68
CA ASN A 314 -8.09 2.15 19.22
C ASN A 314 -8.81 3.26 19.98
N LYS A 315 -8.36 3.57 21.20
CA LYS A 315 -8.99 4.55 22.09
C LYS A 315 -7.96 5.58 22.52
N ILE A 316 -8.14 6.83 22.07
CA ILE A 316 -7.34 7.98 22.47
C ILE A 316 -8.30 9.02 23.03
N HIS A 317 -8.05 9.50 24.24
CA HIS A 317 -8.86 10.53 24.87
C HIS A 317 -8.39 11.92 24.40
N LEU A 318 -9.31 12.72 23.86
CA LEU A 318 -9.04 14.09 23.40
C LEU A 318 -9.20 15.15 24.50
N ASP A 319 -10.08 14.90 25.48
CA ASP A 319 -10.30 15.80 26.62
C ASP A 319 -9.29 15.49 27.73
N THR A 320 -8.02 15.87 27.50
CA THR A 320 -6.91 15.64 28.43
C THR A 320 -6.82 16.67 29.55
N ALA A 321 -7.68 17.70 29.55
CA ALA A 321 -7.87 18.57 30.71
C ALA A 321 -8.25 17.76 31.97
N ARG A 322 -8.87 16.60 31.79
CA ARG A 322 -9.07 15.60 32.83
C ARG A 322 -7.80 14.76 33.00
N THR A 323 -7.13 14.93 34.13
CA THR A 323 -5.85 14.24 34.44
C THR A 323 -5.88 12.73 34.30
N TYR A 324 -7.00 12.07 34.63
CA TYR A 324 -7.14 10.62 34.46
C TYR A 324 -7.14 10.20 32.98
N ARG A 325 -7.72 11.01 32.08
CA ARG A 325 -7.73 10.74 30.63
C ARG A 325 -6.35 10.85 30.03
N ALA A 326 -5.59 11.88 30.41
CA ALA A 326 -4.18 12.02 30.06
C ALA A 326 -3.34 10.83 30.58
N THR A 327 -3.61 10.39 31.81
CA THR A 327 -2.94 9.23 32.42
C THR A 327 -3.28 7.94 31.67
N GLU A 328 -4.52 7.75 31.23
CA GLU A 328 -4.95 6.60 30.43
C GLU A 328 -4.28 6.58 29.05
N ASN A 329 -4.18 7.73 28.35
CA ASN A 329 -3.46 7.82 27.08
C ASN A 329 -2.00 7.33 27.22
N LEU A 330 -1.28 7.82 28.24
CA LEU A 330 0.09 7.38 28.50
C LEU A 330 0.19 5.88 28.82
N LYS A 331 -0.79 5.31 29.52
CA LYS A 331 -0.84 3.86 29.77
C LYS A 331 -1.12 3.06 28.50
N PHE A 332 -2.02 3.53 27.65
CA PHE A 332 -2.28 2.89 26.35
C PHE A 332 -1.03 2.90 25.48
N PHE A 333 -0.33 4.03 25.42
CA PHE A 333 0.94 4.15 24.72
C PHE A 333 1.99 3.17 25.26
N ALA A 334 2.20 3.12 26.58
CA ALA A 334 3.19 2.21 27.17
C ALA A 334 2.85 0.73 26.95
N ALA A 335 1.58 0.35 27.10
CA ALA A 335 1.12 -1.00 26.83
C ALA A 335 1.30 -1.38 25.36
N ALA A 336 1.02 -0.47 24.44
CA ALA A 336 1.17 -0.68 23.00
C ALA A 336 2.64 -0.83 22.61
N CYS A 337 3.55 0.00 23.15
CA CYS A 337 4.99 -0.13 22.95
C CYS A 337 5.52 -1.50 23.37
N LYS A 338 5.09 -1.97 24.55
CA LYS A 338 5.46 -3.31 25.06
C LYS A 338 4.91 -4.43 24.19
N PHE A 339 3.66 -4.33 23.75
CA PHE A 339 3.02 -5.39 22.97
C PHE A 339 3.55 -5.50 21.54
N ARG A 340 3.81 -4.36 20.88
CA ARG A 340 4.17 -4.34 19.44
C ARG A 340 5.68 -4.32 19.20
N PHE A 341 6.42 -3.51 19.95
CA PHE A 341 7.85 -3.31 19.74
C PHE A 341 8.71 -4.06 20.77
N ASP A 342 8.09 -4.77 21.73
CA ASP A 342 8.77 -5.36 22.90
C ASP A 342 9.62 -4.33 23.68
N ILE A 343 9.20 -3.05 23.64
CA ILE A 343 9.87 -1.96 24.34
C ILE A 343 9.31 -1.84 25.74
N ASN A 344 10.17 -2.03 26.75
CA ASN A 344 9.81 -1.87 28.14
C ASN A 344 10.25 -0.50 28.67
N LEU A 345 9.30 0.33 29.10
CA LEU A 345 9.53 1.74 29.45
C LEU A 345 9.94 1.98 30.92
N ASP A 346 10.52 1.00 31.60
CA ASP A 346 10.81 1.12 33.03
C ASP A 346 12.01 2.05 33.34
N PRO A 347 11.90 2.97 34.33
CA PRO A 347 10.73 3.26 35.17
C PRO A 347 9.68 4.16 34.48
N PHE A 348 8.41 3.76 34.51
CA PHE A 348 7.29 4.52 33.94
C PHE A 348 6.16 4.77 34.95
N ASN A 349 5.90 6.03 35.29
CA ASN A 349 4.74 6.43 36.08
C ASN A 349 3.94 7.54 35.39
N ALA A 350 2.88 7.13 34.68
CA ALA A 350 1.99 8.05 33.95
C ALA A 350 1.42 9.18 34.83
N THR A 351 1.14 8.94 36.11
CA THR A 351 0.57 9.96 37.01
C THR A 351 1.59 11.07 37.29
N GLU A 352 2.85 10.71 37.49
CA GLU A 352 3.94 11.67 37.74
C GLU A 352 4.24 12.52 36.48
N ILE A 353 4.17 11.88 35.30
CA ILE A 353 4.33 12.56 33.99
C ILE A 353 3.23 13.60 33.78
N VAL A 354 1.95 13.24 33.96
CA VAL A 354 0.81 14.17 33.80
C VAL A 354 0.86 15.31 34.82
N ARG A 355 1.33 15.04 36.04
CA ARG A 355 1.56 16.06 37.08
C ARG A 355 2.77 16.95 36.81
N ARG A 356 3.59 16.62 35.80
CA ARG A 356 4.79 17.36 35.39
C ARG A 356 5.79 17.53 36.52
N THR A 357 5.89 16.53 37.40
CA THR A 357 6.91 16.50 38.45
C THR A 357 8.30 16.33 37.82
N GLU A 358 9.36 16.68 38.55
CA GLU A 358 10.72 16.57 38.00
C GLU A 358 11.10 15.11 37.71
N THR A 359 10.66 14.19 38.56
CA THR A 359 10.75 12.75 38.31
C THR A 359 9.96 12.34 37.07
N GLY A 360 8.72 12.83 36.92
CA GLY A 360 7.89 12.57 35.75
C GLY A 360 8.52 13.07 34.44
N LYS A 361 9.11 14.27 34.43
CA LYS A 361 9.83 14.79 33.25
C LYS A 361 11.01 13.89 32.88
N THR A 362 11.81 13.48 33.85
CA THR A 362 12.94 12.58 33.63
C THR A 362 12.48 11.22 33.07
N GLN A 363 11.37 10.68 33.58
CA GLN A 363 10.76 9.46 33.06
C GLN A 363 10.23 9.64 31.64
N LEU A 364 9.61 10.78 31.33
CA LEU A 364 9.11 11.08 29.99
C LEU A 364 10.25 11.23 28.97
N GLU A 365 11.35 11.88 29.34
CA GLU A 365 12.55 11.98 28.50
C GLU A 365 13.12 10.60 28.16
N ASN A 366 13.29 9.75 29.18
CA ASN A 366 13.74 8.37 28.99
C ASN A 366 12.75 7.57 28.14
N THR A 367 11.44 7.77 28.36
CA THR A 367 10.38 7.11 27.58
C THR A 367 10.48 7.47 26.09
N ILE A 368 10.63 8.76 25.78
CA ILE A 368 10.78 9.24 24.40
C ILE A 368 12.02 8.64 23.78
N LYS A 369 13.15 8.69 24.48
CA LYS A 369 14.42 8.11 24.01
C LYS A 369 14.27 6.63 23.68
N THR A 370 13.84 5.81 24.63
CA THR A 370 13.72 4.35 24.45
C THR A 370 12.74 4.00 23.34
N PHE A 371 11.59 4.69 23.27
CA PHE A 371 10.62 4.49 22.21
C PHE A 371 11.20 4.83 20.83
N CYS A 372 11.79 6.01 20.68
CA CYS A 372 12.30 6.46 19.39
C CYS A 372 13.48 5.61 18.91
N GLU A 373 14.41 5.27 19.80
CA GLU A 373 15.55 4.39 19.46
C GLU A 373 15.09 3.00 19.01
N GLY A 374 14.15 2.39 19.75
CA GLY A 374 13.62 1.07 19.41
C GLY A 374 12.88 1.06 18.07
N VAL A 375 12.02 2.05 17.83
CA VAL A 375 11.30 2.22 16.56
C VAL A 375 12.27 2.45 15.40
N ILE A 376 13.23 3.37 15.55
CA ILE A 376 14.22 3.67 14.51
C ILE A 376 15.04 2.42 14.18
N SER A 377 15.43 1.64 15.19
CA SER A 377 16.16 0.38 15.00
C SER A 377 15.34 -0.64 14.21
N GLU A 378 14.08 -0.90 14.62
CA GLU A 378 13.20 -1.85 13.92
C GLU A 378 12.99 -1.41 12.45
N LEU A 379 12.67 -0.14 12.21
CA LEU A 379 12.39 0.35 10.86
C LEU A 379 13.62 0.30 9.95
N ARG A 380 14.82 0.52 10.48
CA ARG A 380 16.07 0.36 9.72
C ARG A 380 16.35 -1.10 9.38
N GLU A 381 16.13 -2.01 10.32
CA GLU A 381 16.29 -3.45 10.09
C GLU A 381 15.29 -3.97 9.04
N ALA A 382 14.04 -3.51 9.13
CA ALA A 382 13.01 -3.81 8.14
C ALA A 382 13.41 -3.31 6.73
N ALA A 383 13.88 -2.06 6.62
CA ALA A 383 14.35 -1.49 5.36
C ALA A 383 15.55 -2.26 4.77
N ALA A 384 16.50 -2.67 5.61
CA ALA A 384 17.65 -3.48 5.19
C ALA A 384 17.23 -4.86 4.65
N THR A 385 16.26 -5.50 5.32
CA THR A 385 15.73 -6.81 4.93
C THR A 385 15.00 -6.74 3.58
N THR A 386 14.16 -5.72 3.38
CA THR A 386 13.47 -5.49 2.10
C THR A 386 14.45 -5.24 0.96
N SER A 387 15.53 -4.47 1.20
CA SER A 387 16.59 -4.26 0.21
C SER A 387 17.29 -5.57 -0.19
N HIS A 388 17.59 -6.46 0.77
CA HIS A 388 18.28 -7.72 0.49
C HIS A 388 17.40 -8.69 -0.31
N ARG A 389 16.11 -8.83 0.07
CA ARG A 389 15.12 -9.64 -0.68
C ARG A 389 15.04 -9.18 -2.14
N ARG A 390 14.96 -7.87 -2.37
CA ARG A 390 14.78 -7.31 -3.70
C ARG A 390 16.03 -7.45 -4.58
N GLN A 391 17.24 -7.27 -4.05
CA GLN A 391 18.49 -7.50 -4.80
C GLN A 391 18.57 -8.94 -5.35
N SER A 392 18.07 -9.93 -4.61
CA SER A 392 18.02 -11.32 -5.07
C SER A 392 17.04 -11.56 -6.24
N LEU A 393 15.99 -10.72 -6.36
CA LEU A 393 14.96 -10.80 -7.40
C LEU A 393 15.29 -9.96 -8.63
N LEU A 394 15.81 -8.74 -8.43
CA LEU A 394 16.18 -7.80 -9.51
C LEU A 394 17.39 -8.25 -10.33
N GLY A 395 18.26 -9.10 -9.79
CA GLY A 395 19.34 -9.73 -10.57
C GLY A 395 18.86 -10.58 -11.77
N LYS A 396 17.55 -10.71 -11.98
CA LYS A 396 16.92 -11.57 -12.99
C LYS A 396 16.06 -10.84 -14.02
N ILE A 397 15.80 -9.53 -13.89
CA ILE A 397 14.81 -8.84 -14.74
C ILE A 397 15.40 -7.53 -15.30
N PRO A 398 15.69 -7.43 -16.62
CA PRO A 398 16.09 -6.17 -17.25
C PRO A 398 14.93 -5.18 -17.26
N THR A 399 15.22 -3.90 -17.01
CA THR A 399 14.24 -2.80 -17.09
C THR A 399 14.13 -2.34 -18.53
N VAL A 400 12.91 -2.35 -19.07
CA VAL A 400 12.62 -2.02 -20.46
C VAL A 400 11.58 -0.89 -20.51
N VAL A 401 11.82 0.10 -21.37
CA VAL A 401 10.95 1.27 -21.60
C VAL A 401 10.22 1.05 -22.91
N ILE A 402 8.91 1.28 -22.97
CA ILE A 402 8.21 1.29 -24.26
C ILE A 402 8.64 2.52 -25.07
N SER A 403 9.26 2.29 -26.22
CA SER A 403 9.60 3.33 -27.21
C SER A 403 8.48 3.55 -28.23
#